data_AF-A0A843T5E0-F1
#
_entry.id   AF-A0A843T5E0-F1
#
_cell.length_a   1.000
_cell.length_b   1.000
_cell.length_c   1.000
_cell.angle_alpha   90.00
_cell.angle_beta   90.00
_cell.angle_gamma   90.00
#
_symmetry.space_group_name_H-M   'P 1'
#
loop_
_entity.id
_entity.type
_entity.pdbx_description
1 polymer ?
#
loop_
_entity_poly.entity_id
_entity_poly.type
_entity_poly.pdbx_seq_one_letter_code
_entity_poly.pdbx_strand_id
1 'polypeptide(L)'
;MVQSGIPVAPSACLTLRAHHPAPARVELVYRPASRRLARTLFWIVACWGSIPLLLWVPPHYPWVAGAFVAGAYLAYRDWTGRYSVHSFAGICPRCGSPLSLGLDRKIDLPHTLTCFSCHFEPRLEVSFAGEGEGQVVRLEHQVPECVGLWKKRWLADSAFLYCEECHGGLPWSDVAKEQAEAENERAEILARLTDEGQPFI
;
A
#
# COMPACT_ATOMS: atom_id res chain seq x y z
N MET A 1 -3.76 -22.88 -17.09
CA MET A 1 -3.97 -22.77 -15.63
C MET A 1 -2.97 -21.77 -15.08
N VAL A 2 -3.43 -20.64 -14.57
CA VAL A 2 -2.58 -19.57 -14.04
C VAL A 2 -2.35 -19.88 -12.56
N GLN A 3 -1.14 -20.28 -12.17
CA GLN A 3 -0.75 -20.23 -10.76
C GLN A 3 -0.74 -18.77 -10.34
N SER A 4 -1.80 -18.37 -9.62
CA SER A 4 -1.83 -17.16 -8.83
C SER A 4 -0.65 -17.25 -7.86
N GLY A 5 0.30 -16.32 -7.96
CA GLY A 5 1.36 -16.24 -6.95
C GLY A 5 0.68 -16.06 -5.59
N ILE A 6 1.22 -16.74 -4.57
CA ILE A 6 0.72 -16.60 -3.20
C ILE A 6 0.78 -15.11 -2.85
N PRO A 7 -0.33 -14.48 -2.42
CA PRO A 7 -0.30 -13.09 -2.01
C PRO A 7 0.63 -12.95 -0.81
N VAL A 8 1.58 -12.04 -0.91
CA VAL A 8 2.50 -11.69 0.18
C VAL A 8 2.01 -10.37 0.76
N ALA A 9 1.87 -10.32 2.08
CA ALA A 9 1.49 -9.11 2.82
C ALA A 9 2.72 -8.55 3.56
N PRO A 10 3.67 -7.91 2.85
CA PRO A 10 4.84 -7.31 3.50
C PRO A 10 4.46 -6.09 4.34
N SER A 11 5.30 -5.75 5.32
CA SER A 11 5.17 -4.46 6.00
C SER A 11 5.48 -3.34 5.02
N ALA A 12 4.62 -2.33 4.98
CA ALA A 12 4.80 -1.16 4.12
C ALA A 12 4.64 0.12 4.93
N CYS A 13 5.35 1.15 4.50
CA CYS A 13 5.24 2.48 5.07
C CYS A 13 5.11 3.51 3.94
N LEU A 14 4.34 4.56 4.20
CA LEU A 14 4.24 5.72 3.36
C LEU A 14 5.18 6.78 3.90
N THR A 15 6.23 7.07 3.17
CA THR A 15 7.20 8.12 3.50
C THR A 15 6.85 9.38 2.74
N LEU A 16 6.89 10.52 3.43
CA LEU A 16 6.77 11.84 2.82
C LEU A 16 7.87 12.73 3.41
N ARG A 17 8.53 13.53 2.58
CA ARG A 17 9.58 14.43 3.06
C ARG A 17 9.02 15.34 4.15
N ALA A 18 9.79 15.49 5.23
CA ALA A 18 9.44 16.31 6.41
C ALA A 18 8.18 15.87 7.19
N HIS A 19 7.70 14.63 7.04
CA HIS A 19 6.58 14.09 7.81
C HIS A 19 6.95 12.71 8.37
N HIS A 20 6.33 12.33 9.50
CA HIS A 20 6.51 11.00 10.06
C HIS A 20 5.97 9.94 9.10
N PRO A 21 6.67 8.78 8.97
CA PRO A 21 6.20 7.70 8.12
C PRO A 21 4.88 7.15 8.66
N ALA A 22 3.89 7.00 7.78
CA ALA A 22 2.60 6.42 8.14
C ALA A 22 2.59 4.91 7.79
N PRO A 23 2.10 4.03 8.67
CA PRO A 23 1.99 2.61 8.37
C PRO A 23 0.98 2.39 7.24
N ALA A 24 1.31 1.48 6.32
CA ALA A 24 0.43 1.06 5.25
C ALA A 24 0.40 -0.47 5.15
N ARG A 25 -0.75 -1.01 4.78
CA ARG A 25 -0.93 -2.44 4.49
C ARG A 25 -1.08 -2.60 3.00
N VAL A 26 -0.32 -3.52 2.44
CA VAL A 26 -0.40 -3.84 1.03
C VAL A 26 -0.27 -5.34 0.84
N GLU A 27 -1.17 -5.92 0.07
CA GLU A 27 -1.03 -7.28 -0.42
C GLU A 27 -0.54 -7.22 -1.86
N LEU A 28 0.63 -7.83 -2.09
CA LEU A 28 1.30 -7.81 -3.37
C LEU A 28 1.45 -9.23 -3.90
N VAL A 29 1.16 -9.39 -5.19
CA VAL A 29 1.47 -10.61 -5.93
C VAL A 29 2.64 -10.33 -6.85
N TYR A 30 3.76 -11.03 -6.61
CA TYR A 30 4.94 -10.92 -7.47
C TYR A 30 4.66 -11.51 -8.86
N ARG A 31 5.03 -10.75 -9.91
CA ARG A 31 4.92 -11.20 -11.30
C ARG A 31 6.31 -11.56 -11.84
N PRO A 32 6.57 -12.85 -12.11
CA PRO A 32 7.88 -13.28 -12.60
C PRO A 32 8.20 -12.65 -13.97
N ALA A 33 9.50 -12.39 -14.18
CA ALA A 33 9.99 -11.76 -15.42
C ALA A 33 9.62 -12.56 -16.67
N SER A 34 9.63 -13.90 -16.61
CA SER A 34 9.22 -14.78 -17.72
C SER A 34 7.79 -14.52 -18.18
N ARG A 35 6.86 -14.34 -17.25
CA ARG A 35 5.46 -14.05 -17.55
C ARG A 35 5.26 -12.63 -18.09
N ARG A 36 6.04 -11.67 -17.61
CA ARG A 36 6.06 -10.30 -18.15
C ARG A 36 6.58 -10.30 -19.59
N LEU A 37 7.70 -10.99 -19.83
CA LEU A 37 8.30 -11.14 -21.15
C LEU A 37 7.34 -11.84 -22.13
N ALA A 38 6.70 -12.95 -21.72
CA ALA A 38 5.75 -13.66 -22.56
C ALA A 38 4.56 -12.78 -22.98
N ARG A 39 3.98 -11.99 -22.05
CA ARG A 39 2.90 -11.04 -22.38
C ARG A 39 3.38 -9.88 -23.26
N THR A 40 4.59 -9.38 -23.00
CA THR A 40 5.20 -8.31 -23.79
C THR A 40 5.39 -8.77 -25.24
N LEU A 41 6.00 -9.93 -25.44
CA LEU A 41 6.17 -10.56 -26.75
C LEU A 41 4.83 -10.85 -27.42
N PHE A 42 3.84 -11.33 -26.67
CA PHE A 42 2.51 -11.57 -27.21
C PHE A 42 1.91 -10.29 -27.84
N TRP A 43 1.95 -9.15 -27.15
CA TRP A 43 1.44 -7.89 -27.69
C TRP A 43 2.25 -7.37 -28.89
N ILE A 44 3.57 -7.48 -28.84
CA ILE A 44 4.44 -7.12 -29.98
C ILE A 44 4.09 -7.97 -31.19
N VAL A 45 4.07 -9.29 -31.04
CA VAL A 45 3.77 -10.23 -32.13
C VAL A 45 2.35 -10.03 -32.65
N ALA A 46 1.36 -9.85 -31.78
CA ALA A 46 -0.02 -9.64 -32.20
C ALA A 46 -0.21 -8.31 -32.95
N CYS A 47 0.33 -7.21 -32.44
CA CYS A 47 0.18 -5.89 -33.08
C CYS A 47 1.06 -5.73 -34.31
N TRP A 48 2.32 -6.17 -34.27
CA TRP A 48 3.22 -6.03 -35.41
C TRP A 48 3.00 -7.11 -36.47
N GLY A 49 2.57 -8.31 -36.05
CA GLY A 49 2.17 -9.38 -36.97
C GLY A 49 0.89 -9.06 -37.76
N SER A 50 0.08 -8.10 -37.33
CA SER A 50 -1.09 -7.64 -38.10
C SER A 50 -0.75 -6.58 -39.16
N ILE A 51 0.44 -5.97 -39.11
CA ILE A 51 0.88 -4.94 -40.07
C ILE A 51 0.77 -5.40 -41.54
N PRO A 52 1.18 -6.62 -41.92
CA PRO A 52 1.05 -7.09 -43.31
C PRO A 52 -0.40 -7.11 -43.80
N LEU A 53 -1.39 -7.34 -42.93
CA LEU A 53 -2.80 -7.30 -43.27
C LEU A 53 -3.31 -5.86 -43.41
N LEU A 54 -2.87 -4.97 -42.51
CA LEU A 54 -3.27 -3.56 -42.49
C LEU A 54 -2.76 -2.77 -43.70
N LEU A 55 -1.67 -3.20 -44.34
CA LEU A 55 -1.14 -2.59 -45.57
C LEU A 55 -2.15 -2.63 -46.73
N TRP A 56 -3.08 -3.59 -46.73
CA TRP A 56 -4.10 -3.73 -47.77
C TRP A 56 -5.33 -2.84 -47.55
N VAL A 57 -5.40 -2.13 -46.42
CA VAL A 57 -6.55 -1.28 -46.04
C VAL A 57 -6.16 0.19 -46.22
N PRO A 58 -6.73 0.91 -47.20
CA PRO A 58 -6.56 2.36 -47.30
C PRO A 58 -7.27 3.08 -46.14
N PRO A 59 -6.68 4.15 -45.55
CA PRO A 59 -5.33 4.66 -45.77
C PRO A 59 -4.28 3.82 -45.02
N HIS A 60 -3.35 3.20 -45.74
CA HIS A 60 -2.42 2.20 -45.19
C HIS A 60 -1.47 2.75 -44.12
N TYR A 61 -0.93 3.97 -44.30
CA TYR A 61 0.07 4.53 -43.38
C TYR A 61 -0.46 4.73 -41.94
N PRO A 62 -1.63 5.36 -41.71
CA PRO A 62 -2.22 5.48 -40.36
C PRO A 62 -2.38 4.15 -39.63
N TRP A 63 -2.82 3.09 -40.32
CA TRP A 63 -3.05 1.79 -39.70
C TRP A 63 -1.75 1.12 -39.26
N VAL A 64 -0.73 1.14 -40.13
CA VAL A 64 0.59 0.59 -39.81
C VAL A 64 1.23 1.34 -38.63
N ALA A 65 1.18 2.67 -38.65
CA ALA A 65 1.71 3.49 -37.56
C ALA A 65 0.96 3.22 -36.25
N GLY A 66 -0.37 3.16 -36.29
CA GLY A 66 -1.20 2.86 -35.13
C GLY A 66 -0.89 1.48 -34.53
N ALA A 67 -0.77 0.45 -35.37
CA ALA A 67 -0.42 -0.90 -34.93
C ALA A 67 0.98 -0.96 -34.29
N PHE A 68 1.95 -0.26 -34.88
CA PHE A 68 3.31 -0.19 -34.35
C PHE A 68 3.35 0.47 -32.96
N VAL A 69 2.75 1.65 -32.83
CA VAL A 69 2.68 2.42 -31.58
C VAL A 69 1.88 1.68 -30.52
N ALA A 70 0.73 1.09 -30.88
CA ALA A 70 -0.08 0.30 -29.95
C ALA A 70 0.68 -0.91 -29.41
N GLY A 71 1.40 -1.64 -30.28
CA GLY A 71 2.24 -2.76 -29.87
C GLY A 71 3.31 -2.34 -28.87
N ALA A 72 4.05 -1.27 -29.16
CA ALA A 72 5.08 -0.74 -28.26
C ALA A 72 4.50 -0.24 -26.93
N TYR A 73 3.38 0.49 -26.95
CA TYR A 73 2.73 1.00 -25.75
C TYR A 73 2.19 -0.12 -24.86
N LEU A 74 1.49 -1.11 -25.42
CA LEU A 74 0.95 -2.24 -24.66
C LEU A 74 2.06 -3.11 -24.10
N ALA A 75 3.12 -3.35 -24.89
CA ALA A 75 4.32 -4.04 -24.46
C ALA A 75 4.99 -3.32 -23.29
N TYR A 76 5.20 -2.00 -23.38
CA TYR A 76 5.74 -1.19 -22.30
C TYR A 76 4.87 -1.27 -21.05
N ARG A 77 3.55 -1.12 -21.19
CA ARG A 77 2.59 -1.18 -20.07
C ARG A 77 2.59 -2.55 -19.36
N ASP A 78 2.76 -3.64 -20.10
CA ASP A 78 2.83 -4.98 -19.53
C ASP A 78 4.21 -5.34 -18.97
N TRP A 79 5.26 -4.71 -19.52
CA TRP A 79 6.61 -4.78 -19.00
C TRP A 79 6.71 -4.05 -17.66
N THR A 80 6.18 -2.84 -17.52
CA THR A 80 6.20 -2.09 -16.26
C THR A 80 5.34 -2.74 -15.16
N GLY A 81 5.81 -2.68 -13.91
CA GLY A 81 5.09 -3.16 -12.73
C GLY A 81 5.36 -4.63 -12.38
N ARG A 82 6.40 -4.84 -11.57
CA ARG A 82 6.80 -6.13 -10.99
C ARG A 82 5.77 -6.72 -10.03
N TYR A 83 4.95 -5.90 -9.42
CA TYR A 83 3.97 -6.32 -8.42
C TYR A 83 2.56 -5.97 -8.87
N SER A 84 1.62 -6.88 -8.62
CA SER A 84 0.17 -6.61 -8.75
C SER A 84 -0.39 -6.35 -7.36
N VAL A 85 -1.11 -5.24 -7.19
CA VAL A 85 -1.74 -4.93 -5.91
C VAL A 85 -3.06 -5.66 -5.79
N HIS A 86 -3.18 -6.49 -4.77
CA HIS A 86 -4.40 -7.23 -4.46
C HIS A 86 -5.28 -6.46 -3.46
N SER A 87 -4.67 -5.89 -2.43
CA SER A 87 -5.33 -4.99 -1.49
C SER A 87 -4.36 -3.90 -1.03
N PHE A 88 -4.90 -2.73 -0.72
CA PHE A 88 -4.13 -1.61 -0.19
C PHE A 88 -4.97 -0.82 0.79
N ALA A 89 -4.41 -0.54 1.96
CA ALA A 89 -4.98 0.36 2.95
C ALA A 89 -3.86 1.21 3.56
N GLY A 90 -4.01 2.53 3.50
CA GLY A 90 -3.07 3.47 4.09
C GLY A 90 -3.69 4.83 4.26
N ILE A 91 -3.09 5.65 5.12
CA ILE A 91 -3.47 7.04 5.34
C ILE A 91 -2.37 7.97 4.86
N CYS A 92 -2.75 9.16 4.37
CA CYS A 92 -1.78 10.17 3.99
C CYS A 92 -1.03 10.67 5.25
N PRO A 93 0.31 10.64 5.29
CA PRO A 93 1.09 11.11 6.46
C PRO A 93 0.94 12.61 6.74
N ARG A 94 0.41 13.39 5.77
CA ARG A 94 0.21 14.83 5.92
C ARG A 94 -1.18 15.22 6.43
N CYS A 95 -2.24 14.63 5.87
CA CYS A 95 -3.62 15.05 6.15
C CYS A 95 -4.48 13.96 6.78
N GLY A 96 -3.96 12.76 6.98
CA GLY A 96 -4.69 11.62 7.54
C GLY A 96 -5.78 11.04 6.62
N SER A 97 -6.01 11.61 5.43
CA SER A 97 -7.05 11.11 4.53
C SER A 97 -6.72 9.70 4.04
N PRO A 98 -7.70 8.80 3.91
CA PRO A 98 -7.48 7.46 3.35
C PRO A 98 -6.94 7.58 1.92
N LEU A 99 -5.92 6.77 1.61
CA LEU A 99 -5.40 6.59 0.28
C LEU A 99 -5.93 5.27 -0.28
N SER A 100 -6.39 5.31 -1.52
CA SER A 100 -6.81 4.11 -2.25
C SER A 100 -5.84 3.84 -3.40
N LEU A 101 -5.59 2.56 -3.64
CA LEU A 101 -4.89 2.10 -4.83
C LEU A 101 -5.84 1.22 -5.63
N GLY A 102 -5.85 1.38 -6.95
CA GLY A 102 -6.67 0.52 -7.80
C GLY A 102 -6.30 -0.94 -7.60
N LEU A 103 -7.29 -1.80 -7.39
CA LEU A 103 -7.13 -3.25 -7.38
C LEU A 103 -6.56 -3.71 -8.72
N ASP A 104 -5.70 -4.73 -8.69
CA ASP A 104 -4.98 -5.26 -9.85
C ASP A 104 -4.09 -4.25 -10.60
N ARG A 105 -3.82 -3.10 -10.00
CA ARG A 105 -2.87 -2.14 -10.57
C ARG A 105 -1.47 -2.71 -10.47
N LYS A 106 -0.76 -2.64 -11.61
CA LYS A 106 0.65 -3.02 -11.72
C LYS A 106 1.49 -1.87 -11.19
N ILE A 107 2.31 -2.14 -10.19
CA ILE A 107 3.21 -1.15 -9.60
C ILE A 107 4.64 -1.67 -9.55
N ASP A 108 5.59 -0.74 -9.66
CA ASP A 108 6.98 -0.97 -9.34
C ASP A 108 7.29 -0.29 -8.01
N LEU A 109 8.06 -0.98 -7.17
CA LEU A 109 8.52 -0.46 -5.90
C LEU A 109 9.90 0.20 -6.06
N PRO A 110 10.15 1.35 -5.40
CA PRO A 110 9.19 2.13 -4.60
C PRO A 110 8.18 2.91 -5.47
N HIS A 111 6.92 3.02 -5.02
CA HIS A 111 5.82 3.59 -5.81
C HIS A 111 5.31 4.91 -5.21
N THR A 112 5.06 5.95 -6.01
CA THR A 112 4.46 7.21 -5.52
C THR A 112 2.94 7.17 -5.64
N LEU A 113 2.25 7.64 -4.58
CA LEU A 113 0.79 7.72 -4.52
C LEU A 113 0.37 9.17 -4.47
N THR A 114 -0.59 9.58 -5.29
CA THR A 114 -1.14 10.94 -5.21
C THR A 114 -2.25 10.97 -4.17
N CYS A 115 -2.13 11.83 -3.16
CA CYS A 115 -3.21 12.12 -2.23
C CYS A 115 -4.19 13.12 -2.84
N PHE A 116 -5.44 12.73 -3.08
CA PHE A 116 -6.45 13.63 -3.68
C PHE A 116 -6.96 14.73 -2.72
N SER A 117 -6.71 14.60 -1.41
CA SER A 117 -7.13 15.59 -0.42
C SER A 117 -6.14 16.75 -0.28
N CYS A 118 -4.83 16.46 -0.30
CA CYS A 118 -3.79 17.45 -0.06
C CYS A 118 -2.81 17.65 -1.23
N HIS A 119 -2.95 16.85 -2.31
CA HIS A 119 -2.10 16.85 -3.52
C HIS A 119 -0.61 16.54 -3.30
N PHE A 120 -0.23 16.00 -2.15
CA PHE A 120 1.13 15.49 -1.94
C PHE A 120 1.28 14.06 -2.45
N GLU A 121 2.51 13.70 -2.79
CA GLU A 121 2.87 12.40 -3.35
C GLU A 121 3.71 11.58 -2.36
N PRO A 122 3.11 10.95 -1.33
CA PRO A 122 3.85 10.01 -0.49
C PRO A 122 4.39 8.85 -1.31
N ARG A 123 5.58 8.37 -0.91
CA ARG A 123 6.25 7.22 -1.49
C ARG A 123 5.95 5.99 -0.66
N LEU A 124 5.42 4.96 -1.30
CA LEU A 124 5.21 3.64 -0.74
C LEU A 124 6.53 2.86 -0.78
N GLU A 125 7.06 2.59 0.39
CA GLU A 125 8.22 1.75 0.63
C GLU A 125 7.75 0.45 1.30
N VAL A 126 8.34 -0.67 0.89
CA VAL A 126 7.93 -1.99 1.33
C VAL A 126 9.17 -2.72 1.84
N SER A 127 9.08 -3.26 3.04
CA SER A 127 10.13 -4.06 3.66
C SER A 127 9.70 -5.52 3.64
N PHE A 128 10.36 -6.33 2.82
CA PHE A 128 10.17 -7.77 2.85
C PHE A 128 10.96 -8.32 4.04
N ALA A 129 10.27 -8.92 5.02
CA ALA A 129 10.86 -9.38 6.27
C ALA A 129 11.77 -10.64 6.13
N GLY A 130 12.51 -10.77 5.02
CA GLY A 130 13.15 -12.02 4.60
C GLY A 130 14.66 -12.00 4.36
N GLU A 131 15.31 -10.87 4.09
CA GLU A 131 16.75 -10.85 3.79
C GLU A 131 17.36 -9.51 4.19
N GLY A 132 18.13 -9.52 5.28
CA GLY A 132 18.92 -8.38 5.71
C GLY A 132 18.45 -7.82 7.05
N GLU A 133 19.29 -8.05 8.05
CA GLU A 133 19.36 -7.46 9.38
C GLU A 133 19.54 -5.93 9.30
N GLY A 134 18.59 -5.26 8.65
CA GLY A 134 18.46 -3.82 8.55
C GLY A 134 17.17 -3.45 9.25
N GLN A 135 17.27 -3.28 10.56
CA GLN A 135 16.30 -2.75 11.51
C GLN A 135 15.21 -1.92 10.81
N VAL A 136 14.16 -2.60 10.34
CA VAL A 136 12.86 -1.98 10.20
C VAL A 136 12.57 -1.52 11.61
N VAL A 137 12.56 -0.21 11.83
CA VAL A 137 12.03 0.36 13.06
C VAL A 137 10.59 -0.11 13.08
N ARG A 138 10.39 -1.26 13.72
CA ARG A 138 9.11 -1.79 14.12
C ARG A 138 8.66 -0.74 15.10
N LEU A 139 7.98 0.28 14.58
CA LEU A 139 6.95 0.98 15.32
C LEU A 139 5.83 -0.05 15.52
N GLU A 140 6.17 -1.16 16.18
CA GLU A 140 5.31 -1.73 17.19
C GLU A 140 5.11 -0.55 18.13
N HIS A 141 4.10 0.27 17.83
CA HIS A 141 3.39 0.96 18.87
C HIS A 141 2.85 -0.18 19.73
N GLN A 142 3.69 -0.64 20.66
CA GLN A 142 3.24 -1.50 21.71
C GLN A 142 2.24 -0.64 22.47
N VAL A 143 0.99 -1.10 22.49
CA VAL A 143 -0.09 -0.53 23.30
C VAL A 143 0.42 0.02 24.65
N PRO A 144 1.30 -0.68 25.41
CA PRO A 144 1.78 -0.18 26.71
C PRO A 144 2.61 1.11 26.71
N GLU A 145 3.07 1.62 25.56
CA GLU A 145 3.89 2.85 25.51
C GLU A 145 3.09 4.11 25.19
N CYS A 146 1.84 3.99 24.71
CA CYS A 146 1.04 5.17 24.38
C CYS A 146 0.03 5.45 25.50
N VAL A 147 0.16 6.63 26.12
CA VAL A 147 -0.63 7.09 27.28
C VAL A 147 -2.08 7.48 26.91
N GLY A 148 -2.44 7.43 25.62
CA GLY A 148 -3.70 7.95 25.14
C GLY A 148 -4.85 6.95 25.09
N LEU A 149 -6.07 7.51 24.99
CA LEU A 149 -7.30 6.74 24.87
C LEU A 149 -7.36 6.02 23.52
N TRP A 150 -7.49 4.70 23.61
CA TRP A 150 -7.68 3.82 22.46
C TRP A 150 -9.16 3.67 22.14
N LYS A 151 -9.56 4.07 20.92
CA LYS A 151 -10.94 3.95 20.43
C LYS A 151 -11.02 3.00 19.25
N LYS A 152 -12.12 2.25 19.18
CA LYS A 152 -12.49 1.50 17.98
C LYS A 152 -12.88 2.45 16.87
N ARG A 153 -12.24 2.34 15.71
CA ARG A 153 -12.60 3.08 14.50
C ARG A 153 -12.74 2.11 13.33
N TRP A 154 -13.56 2.50 12.36
CA TRP A 154 -13.77 1.74 11.13
C TRP A 154 -13.13 2.50 9.97
N LEU A 155 -12.36 1.79 9.14
CA LEU A 155 -11.74 2.33 7.92
C LEU A 155 -11.97 1.33 6.81
N ALA A 156 -12.74 1.76 5.82
CA ALA A 156 -13.35 0.88 4.83
C ALA A 156 -14.11 -0.27 5.53
N ASP A 157 -13.64 -1.51 5.37
CA ASP A 157 -14.31 -2.72 5.84
C ASP A 157 -13.61 -3.39 7.04
N SER A 158 -12.63 -2.73 7.65
CA SER A 158 -11.88 -3.29 8.78
C SER A 158 -11.95 -2.38 10.01
N ALA A 159 -12.19 -2.99 11.17
CA ALA A 159 -12.05 -2.32 12.45
C ALA A 159 -10.57 -2.24 12.85
N PHE A 160 -10.20 -1.14 13.48
CA PHE A 160 -8.87 -0.94 14.06
C PHE A 160 -9.00 -0.16 15.35
N LEU A 161 -8.05 -0.36 16.26
CA LEU A 161 -7.87 0.45 17.45
C LEU A 161 -7.02 1.65 17.06
N TYR A 162 -7.44 2.83 17.48
CA TYR A 162 -6.80 4.10 17.18
C TYR A 162 -6.59 4.87 18.47
N CYS A 163 -5.36 5.31 18.73
CA CYS A 163 -5.08 6.18 19.86
C CYS A 163 -5.29 7.65 19.46
N GLU A 164 -6.03 8.41 20.28
CA GLU A 164 -6.32 9.83 19.99
C GLU A 164 -5.10 10.75 20.13
N GLU A 165 -4.12 10.40 20.96
CA GLU A 165 -2.94 11.23 21.23
C GLU A 165 -1.79 10.96 20.28
N CYS A 166 -1.36 9.69 20.14
CA CYS A 166 -0.25 9.35 19.24
C CYS A 166 -0.70 9.13 17.79
N HIS A 167 -2.00 9.11 17.52
CA HIS A 167 -2.59 8.79 16.21
C HIS A 167 -2.16 7.42 15.64
N GLY A 168 -1.59 6.55 16.48
CA GLY A 168 -1.21 5.19 16.16
C GLY A 168 -2.43 4.30 15.93
N GLY A 169 -2.31 3.35 15.00
CA GLY A 169 -3.38 2.43 14.65
C GLY A 169 -2.93 0.97 14.75
N LEU A 170 -3.71 0.14 15.44
CA LEU A 170 -3.50 -1.30 15.54
C LEU A 170 -4.69 -2.05 14.92
N PRO A 171 -4.45 -3.15 14.18
CA PRO A 171 -5.54 -3.98 13.67
C PRO A 171 -6.41 -4.47 14.82
N TRP A 172 -7.72 -4.55 14.57
CA TRP A 172 -8.62 -5.16 15.54
C TRP A 172 -8.33 -6.66 15.67
N SER A 173 -7.90 -7.07 16.86
CA SER A 173 -7.80 -8.46 17.29
C SER A 173 -8.28 -8.55 18.74
N ASP A 174 -8.70 -9.73 19.19
CA ASP A 174 -9.16 -9.91 20.58
C ASP A 174 -8.04 -9.55 21.58
N VAL A 175 -6.80 -9.90 21.25
CA VAL A 175 -5.61 -9.56 22.05
C VAL A 175 -5.38 -8.04 22.09
N ALA A 176 -5.44 -7.37 20.93
CA ALA A 176 -5.24 -5.92 20.89
C ALA A 176 -6.37 -5.17 21.60
N LYS A 177 -7.60 -5.70 21.52
CA LYS A 177 -8.77 -5.17 22.22
C LYS A 177 -8.58 -5.26 23.74
N GLU A 178 -8.22 -6.43 24.26
CA GLU A 178 -7.99 -6.64 25.70
C GLU A 178 -6.87 -5.73 26.22
N GLN A 179 -5.77 -5.59 25.46
CA GLN A 179 -4.68 -4.67 25.80
C GLN A 179 -5.12 -3.20 25.79
N ALA A 180 -5.90 -2.78 24.80
CA ALA A 180 -6.40 -1.41 24.73
C ALA A 180 -7.40 -1.08 25.84
N GLU A 181 -8.24 -2.04 26.23
CA GLU A 181 -9.16 -1.91 27.37
C GLU A 181 -8.37 -1.77 28.69
N ALA A 182 -7.34 -2.58 28.89
CA ALA A 182 -6.48 -2.51 30.08
C ALA A 182 -5.72 -1.17 30.20
N GLU A 183 -5.18 -0.64 29.10
CA GLU A 183 -4.52 0.68 29.12
C GLU A 183 -5.52 1.83 29.31
N ASN A 184 -6.73 1.74 28.73
CA ASN A 184 -7.77 2.74 28.96
C ASN A 184 -8.18 2.78 30.44
N GLU A 185 -8.31 1.61 31.10
CA GLU A 185 -8.61 1.52 32.53
C GLU A 185 -7.47 2.11 33.38
N ARG A 186 -6.21 1.79 33.03
CA ARG A 186 -5.04 2.37 33.68
C ARG A 186 -5.00 3.90 33.54
N ALA A 187 -5.30 4.42 32.35
CA ALA A 187 -5.37 5.86 32.10
C ALA A 187 -6.47 6.53 32.93
N GLU A 188 -7.63 5.89 33.09
CA GLU A 188 -8.72 6.41 33.93
C GLU A 188 -8.33 6.45 35.41
N ILE A 189 -7.64 5.41 35.91
CA ILE A 189 -7.13 5.38 37.29
C ILE A 189 -6.12 6.51 37.51
N LEU A 190 -5.18 6.70 36.58
CA LEU A 190 -4.20 7.78 36.66
C LEU A 190 -4.88 9.15 36.66
N ALA A 191 -5.89 9.35 35.82
CA ALA A 191 -6.66 10.60 35.77
C ALA A 191 -7.35 10.90 37.12
N ARG A 192 -7.96 9.89 37.76
CA ARG A 192 -8.59 10.05 39.07
C ARG A 192 -7.58 10.42 40.16
N LEU A 193 -6.41 9.78 40.16
CA LEU A 193 -5.34 10.08 41.13
C LEU A 193 -4.82 11.52 40.96
N THR A 194 -4.70 12.00 39.72
CA THR A 194 -4.33 13.40 39.47
C THR A 194 -5.38 14.40 39.94
N ASP A 195 -6.67 14.10 39.81
CA ASP A 195 -7.76 14.98 40.25
C ASP A 195 -7.86 15.07 41.79
N GLU A 196 -7.52 14.00 42.50
CA GLU A 196 -7.50 13.96 43.97
C GLU A 196 -6.30 14.71 44.59
N GLY A 197 -5.40 15.26 43.76
CA GLY A 197 -4.24 16.03 44.19
C GLY A 197 -3.20 15.18 44.94
N GLN A 198 -3.21 13.86 44.76
CA GLN A 198 -2.17 13.01 45.32
C GLN A 198 -0.86 13.21 44.54
N PRO A 199 0.22 13.67 45.18
CA PRO A 199 1.51 13.75 44.51
C PRO A 199 2.01 12.32 44.21
N PHE A 200 2.45 12.08 42.98
CA PHE A 200 3.17 10.85 42.61
C PHE A 200 4.48 10.80 43.42
N ILE A 201 4.57 9.85 44.36
CA ILE A 201 5.80 9.53 45.10
C ILE A 201 6.43 8.29 44.48
#